data_AF-A0A7G1IQH7-F1
#
_entry.id   AF-A0A7G1IQH7-F1
#
_cell.length_a   1.000
_cell.length_b   1.000
_cell.length_c   1.000
_cell.angle_alpha   90.00
_cell.angle_beta   90.00
_cell.angle_gamma   90.00
#
_symmetry.space_group_name_H-M   'P 1'
#
loop_
_entity.id
_entity.type
_entity.pdbx_description
1 polymer ?
#
loop_
_entity_poly.entity_id
_entity_poly.type
_entity_poly.pdbx_seq_one_letter_code
_entity_poly.pdbx_strand_id
1 'polypeptide(L)'
;MTGRQLPEPDPDAVRMILYTSGTSGRAKGVLHTHNSIHALIRQIGEHWLVEPGDTFLVPSPIAHIGGSIYAFECPLLLGTTAVLMDRWNAEDALRLMHAEHCTHMAGATPFWSNCSPPRNEPMPGYPT
;
A
#
# COMPACT_ATOMS: atom_id res chain seq x y z
N MET A 1 -18.18 17.16 29.61
CA MET A 1 -17.37 15.94 29.38
C MET A 1 -15.93 16.29 29.73
N THR A 2 -15.41 15.82 30.87
CA THR A 2 -14.03 16.09 31.28
C THR A 2 -13.11 15.30 30.35
N GLY A 3 -12.37 16.01 29.48
CA GLY A 3 -11.47 15.39 28.52
C GLY A 3 -10.40 14.59 29.24
N ARG A 4 -10.36 13.27 29.00
CA ARG A 4 -9.28 12.42 29.49
C ARG A 4 -7.99 12.85 28.80
N GLN A 5 -7.03 13.37 29.56
CA GLN A 5 -5.70 13.66 29.04
C GLN A 5 -5.05 12.34 28.60
N LEU A 6 -4.71 12.25 27.32
CA LEU A 6 -4.02 11.10 26.75
C LEU A 6 -2.51 11.21 27.06
N PRO A 7 -1.81 10.08 27.22
CA PRO A 7 -0.36 10.09 27.37
C PRO A 7 0.29 10.71 26.12
N GLU A 8 1.42 11.38 26.33
CA GLU A 8 2.19 11.95 25.23
C GLU A 8 2.84 10.82 24.42
N PRO A 9 2.66 10.79 23.08
CA PRO A 9 3.21 9.72 22.26
C PRO A 9 4.74 9.87 22.13
N ASP A 10 5.46 8.79 22.41
CA ASP A 10 6.91 8.68 22.14
C ASP A 10 7.13 8.21 20.68
N PRO A 11 7.77 9.02 19.82
CA PRO A 11 8.04 8.66 18.43
C PRO A 11 8.88 7.38 18.24
N ASP A 12 9.69 7.01 19.23
CA ASP A 12 10.55 5.82 19.20
C ASP A 12 9.92 4.61 19.92
N ALA A 13 8.74 4.76 20.51
CA ALA A 13 7.98 3.63 21.01
C ALA A 13 7.53 2.71 19.85
N VAL A 14 7.59 1.40 20.09
CA VAL A 14 7.09 0.39 19.14
C VAL A 14 5.58 0.54 19.00
N ARG A 15 5.12 0.67 17.76
CA ARG A 15 3.69 0.78 17.44
C ARG A 15 3.13 -0.39 16.63
N MET A 16 3.99 -1.09 15.90
CA MET A 16 3.57 -2.16 14.98
C MET A 16 4.57 -3.30 15.03
N ILE A 17 4.06 -4.53 15.00
CA ILE A 17 4.85 -5.75 14.86
C ILE A 17 4.33 -6.51 13.64
N LEU A 18 5.22 -6.77 12.68
CA LEU A 18 4.90 -7.58 11.50
C LEU A 18 5.79 -8.82 11.47
N TYR A 19 5.19 -9.95 11.13
CA TYR A 19 5.92 -11.22 11.07
C TYR A 19 6.40 -11.50 9.65
N THR A 20 7.66 -11.87 9.53
CA THR A 20 8.25 -12.36 8.29
C THR A 20 8.09 -13.87 8.22
N SER A 21 7.84 -14.41 7.01
CA SER A 21 7.66 -15.85 6.81
C SER A 21 8.90 -16.68 7.15
N GLY A 22 10.09 -16.07 7.13
CA GLY A 22 11.36 -16.63 7.61
C GLY A 22 11.76 -17.95 6.92
N THR A 23 12.79 -17.92 6.06
CA THR A 23 13.31 -19.14 5.40
C THR A 23 13.86 -20.19 6.39
N SER A 24 14.11 -19.81 7.64
CA SER A 24 14.59 -20.68 8.73
C SER A 24 13.46 -21.34 9.54
N GLY A 25 12.21 -21.35 9.06
CA GLY A 25 11.07 -22.06 9.66
C GLY A 25 10.37 -21.36 10.84
N ARG A 26 11.06 -20.46 11.56
CA ARG A 26 10.47 -19.67 12.65
C ARG A 26 10.29 -18.21 12.22
N ALA A 27 9.04 -17.75 12.22
CA ALA A 27 8.72 -16.36 11.91
C ALA A 27 9.39 -15.39 12.90
N LYS A 28 9.96 -14.31 12.37
CA LYS A 28 10.60 -13.25 13.17
C LYS A 28 9.71 -12.01 13.16
N GLY A 29 9.45 -11.46 14.34
CA GLY A 29 8.73 -10.20 14.50
C GLY A 29 9.63 -9.01 14.20
N VAL A 30 9.22 -8.17 13.27
CA VAL A 30 9.86 -6.91 12.93
C VAL A 30 9.13 -5.81 13.69
N LEU A 31 9.85 -5.10 14.54
CA LEU A 31 9.31 -4.01 15.34
C LEU A 31 9.44 -2.71 14.56
N HIS A 32 8.32 -2.00 14.40
CA HIS A 32 8.28 -0.67 13.80
C HIS A 32 7.83 0.36 14.82
N THR A 33 8.57 1.47 14.89
CA THR A 33 8.26 2.64 15.71
C THR A 33 7.46 3.65 14.88
N HIS A 34 7.02 4.76 15.48
CA HIS A 34 6.43 5.84 14.69
C HIS A 34 7.45 6.41 13.69
N ASN A 35 8.69 6.63 14.14
CA ASN A 35 9.76 7.16 13.30
C ASN A 35 10.11 6.23 12.12
N SER A 36 10.18 4.91 12.33
CA SER A 36 10.59 4.00 11.25
C SER A 36 9.55 3.89 10.14
N ILE A 37 8.25 3.96 10.46
CA ILE A 37 7.22 4.05 9.43
C ILE A 37 7.16 5.44 8.82
N HIS A 38 7.25 6.51 9.62
CA HIS A 38 7.23 7.87 9.09
C HIS A 38 8.34 8.10 8.06
N ALA A 39 9.55 7.58 8.31
CA ALA A 39 10.64 7.59 7.34
C ALA A 39 10.27 6.92 6.01
N LEU A 40 9.65 5.73 6.05
CA LEU A 40 9.17 5.04 4.86
C LEU A 40 8.12 5.85 4.09
N ILE A 41 7.12 6.41 4.78
CA ILE A 41 6.05 7.15 4.12
C ILE A 41 6.57 8.45 3.48
N ARG A 42 7.53 9.12 4.13
CA ARG A 42 8.23 10.26 3.52
C ARG A 42 8.96 9.87 2.24
N GLN A 43 9.67 8.75 2.25
CA GLN A 43 10.34 8.26 1.06
C GLN A 43 9.35 7.91 -0.06
N ILE A 44 8.19 7.32 0.26
CA ILE A 44 7.13 7.08 -0.72
C ILE A 44 6.65 8.40 -1.31
N GLY A 45 6.29 9.38 -0.48
CA GLY A 45 5.84 10.69 -0.94
C GLY A 45 6.83 11.37 -1.88
N GLU A 46 8.11 11.41 -1.48
CA GLU A 46 9.18 12.06 -2.25
C GLU A 46 9.50 11.33 -3.56
N HIS A 47 9.62 10.00 -3.55
CA HIS A 47 10.11 9.26 -4.72
C HIS A 47 9.00 8.83 -5.68
N TRP A 48 7.77 8.69 -5.20
CA TRP A 48 6.63 8.35 -6.05
C TRP A 48 5.86 9.60 -6.48
N LEU A 49 6.30 10.79 -6.04
CA LEU A 49 5.69 12.08 -6.36
C LEU A 49 4.22 12.12 -5.94
N VAL A 50 3.94 11.59 -4.74
CA VAL A 50 2.57 11.54 -4.21
C VAL A 50 2.16 12.93 -3.74
N GLU A 51 1.01 13.38 -4.22
CA GLU A 51 0.40 14.64 -3.83
C GLU A 51 -0.85 14.42 -2.97
N PRO A 52 -1.20 15.37 -2.08
CA PRO A 52 -2.48 15.32 -1.38
C PRO A 52 -3.65 15.25 -2.38
N GLY A 53 -4.57 14.33 -2.15
CA GLY A 53 -5.68 14.04 -3.07
C GLY A 53 -5.44 12.85 -4.00
N ASP A 54 -4.22 12.33 -4.09
CA ASP A 54 -3.94 11.10 -4.85
C ASP A 54 -4.69 9.89 -4.27
N THR A 55 -5.09 8.98 -5.15
CA THR A 55 -5.84 7.77 -4.80
C THR A 55 -5.02 6.51 -5.06
N PHE A 56 -4.90 5.65 -4.05
CA PHE A 56 -4.20 4.37 -4.11
C PHE A 56 -5.19 3.21 -4.19
N LEU A 57 -5.07 2.35 -5.21
CA LEU A 57 -5.69 1.02 -5.15
C LEU A 57 -4.85 0.12 -4.24
N VAL A 58 -5.51 -0.52 -3.27
CA VAL A 58 -4.88 -1.42 -2.28
C VAL A 58 -5.46 -2.83 -2.40
N PRO A 59 -4.88 -3.69 -3.26
CA PRO A 59 -5.26 -5.10 -3.36
C PRO A 59 -4.46 -6.02 -2.43
N SER A 60 -3.43 -5.48 -1.77
CA SER A 60 -2.59 -6.23 -0.84
C SER A 60 -3.27 -6.36 0.53
N PRO A 61 -3.18 -7.50 1.23
CA PRO A 61 -3.79 -7.65 2.55
C PRO A 61 -3.22 -6.64 3.55
N ILE A 62 -4.09 -5.98 4.31
CA ILE A 62 -3.72 -4.94 5.28
C ILE A 62 -2.87 -5.46 6.45
N ALA A 63 -2.83 -6.77 6.68
CA ALA A 63 -1.97 -7.41 7.67
C ALA A 63 -0.50 -7.54 7.22
N HIS A 64 -0.20 -7.27 5.94
CA HIS A 64 1.15 -7.16 5.42
C HIS A 64 1.54 -5.68 5.30
N ILE A 65 2.85 -5.38 5.42
CA ILE A 65 3.35 -3.99 5.33
C ILE A 65 2.85 -3.30 4.06
N GLY A 66 2.91 -3.98 2.92
CA GLY A 66 2.51 -3.45 1.62
C GLY A 66 1.00 -3.28 1.42
N GLY A 67 0.15 -3.73 2.35
CA GLY A 67 -1.26 -3.35 2.38
C GLY A 67 -1.52 -2.29 3.45
N SER A 68 -0.92 -2.48 4.63
CA SER A 68 -1.09 -1.60 5.79
C SER A 68 -0.74 -0.14 5.51
N ILE A 69 0.43 0.10 4.89
CA ILE A 69 0.92 1.47 4.67
C ILE A 69 0.04 2.26 3.70
N TYR A 70 -0.43 1.64 2.61
CA TYR A 70 -1.27 2.32 1.63
C TYR A 70 -2.71 2.47 2.12
N ALA A 71 -3.20 1.56 2.98
CA ALA A 71 -4.54 1.62 3.54
C ALA A 71 -4.68 2.64 4.68
N PHE A 72 -3.62 2.85 5.47
CA PHE A 72 -3.70 3.66 6.70
C PHE A 72 -2.70 4.82 6.72
N GLU A 73 -1.42 4.54 6.48
CA GLU A 73 -0.35 5.51 6.74
C GLU A 73 -0.26 6.60 5.67
N CYS A 74 -0.32 6.24 4.38
CA CYS A 74 -0.34 7.20 3.29
C CYS A 74 -1.56 8.14 3.37
N PRO A 75 -2.81 7.64 3.58
CA PRO A 75 -3.96 8.53 3.75
C PRO A 75 -3.79 9.54 4.89
N LEU A 76 -3.27 9.09 6.03
CA LEU A 76 -3.12 9.93 7.21
C LEU A 76 -1.97 10.95 7.10
N LEU A 77 -0.86 10.57 6.48
CA LEU A 77 0.38 11.37 6.48
C LEU A 77 0.61 12.15 5.18
N LEU A 78 0.05 11.69 4.06
CA LEU A 78 0.19 12.33 2.74
C LEU A 78 -1.13 12.91 2.21
N GLY A 79 -2.26 12.67 2.88
CA GLY A 79 -3.57 13.17 2.44
C GLY A 79 -4.13 12.43 1.22
N THR A 80 -3.76 11.16 1.05
CA THR A 80 -4.23 10.32 -0.05
C THR A 80 -5.56 9.61 0.29
N THR A 81 -6.19 9.01 -0.70
CA THR A 81 -7.35 8.12 -0.54
C THR A 81 -6.94 6.66 -0.77
N ALA A 82 -7.44 5.75 0.05
CA ALA A 82 -7.22 4.31 -0.13
C ALA A 82 -8.49 3.62 -0.64
N VAL A 83 -8.41 2.99 -1.82
CA VAL A 83 -9.46 2.14 -2.39
C VAL A 83 -9.10 0.69 -2.09
N LEU A 84 -9.80 0.09 -1.12
CA LEU A 84 -9.52 -1.27 -0.68
C LEU A 84 -10.18 -2.30 -1.59
N MET A 85 -9.44 -3.34 -1.94
CA MET A 85 -9.95 -4.49 -2.69
C MET A 85 -9.78 -5.76 -1.85
N ASP A 86 -10.90 -6.41 -1.52
CA ASP A 86 -10.92 -7.60 -0.64
C ASP A 86 -10.13 -8.77 -1.22
N ARG A 87 -10.29 -9.03 -2.51
CA ARG A 87 -9.57 -10.08 -3.24
C ARG A 87 -9.13 -9.58 -4.59
N TRP A 88 -7.92 -9.95 -4.99
CA TRP A 88 -7.42 -9.62 -6.31
C TRP A 88 -8.28 -10.24 -7.42
N ASN A 89 -8.75 -9.38 -8.31
CA ASN A 89 -9.34 -9.73 -9.59
C ASN A 89 -8.90 -8.63 -10.58
N ALA A 90 -8.30 -9.00 -11.71
CA ALA A 90 -7.71 -8.02 -12.62
C ALA A 90 -8.76 -7.12 -13.29
N GLU A 91 -9.93 -7.66 -13.65
CA GLU A 91 -11.00 -6.90 -14.28
C GLU A 91 -11.64 -5.92 -13.29
N ASP A 92 -11.91 -6.38 -12.07
CA ASP A 92 -12.43 -5.52 -11.01
C ASP A 92 -11.42 -4.45 -10.59
N ALA A 93 -10.13 -4.76 -10.60
CA ALA A 93 -9.08 -3.79 -10.31
C ALA A 93 -9.09 -2.66 -11.35
N LEU A 94 -9.16 -2.98 -12.65
CA LEU A 94 -9.25 -1.99 -13.72
C LEU A 94 -10.54 -1.15 -13.60
N ARG A 95 -11.66 -1.79 -13.30
CA ARG A 95 -12.95 -1.11 -13.08
C ARG A 95 -12.87 -0.14 -11.90
N LEU A 96 -12.31 -0.57 -10.77
CA LEU A 96 -12.13 0.26 -9.57
C LEU A 96 -11.16 1.41 -9.83
N MET A 97 -10.02 1.15 -10.49
CA MET A 97 -9.08 2.20 -10.85
C MET A 97 -9.73 3.30 -11.68
N HIS A 98 -10.53 2.91 -12.66
CA HIS A 98 -11.24 3.87 -13.50
C HIS A 98 -12.33 4.62 -12.74
N ALA A 99 -13.15 3.92 -11.95
CA ALA A 99 -14.28 4.51 -11.22
C ALA A 99 -13.84 5.48 -10.11
N GLU A 100 -12.76 5.14 -9.39
CA GLU A 100 -12.27 5.90 -8.23
C GLU A 100 -11.08 6.81 -8.58
N HIS A 101 -10.75 6.92 -9.88
CA HIS A 101 -9.62 7.71 -10.37
C HIS A 101 -8.30 7.37 -9.64
N CYS A 102 -7.99 6.08 -9.50
CA CYS A 102 -6.76 5.64 -8.85
C CYS A 102 -5.53 6.16 -9.63
N THR A 103 -4.65 6.83 -8.90
CA THR A 103 -3.39 7.40 -9.38
C THR A 103 -2.19 6.47 -9.14
N HIS A 104 -2.30 5.62 -8.10
CA HIS A 104 -1.21 4.76 -7.65
C HIS A 104 -1.71 3.34 -7.37
N MET A 105 -0.86 2.34 -7.65
CA MET A 105 -1.04 0.99 -7.16
C MET A 105 0.34 0.36 -6.94
N ALA A 106 0.46 -0.38 -5.85
CA ALA A 106 1.61 -1.21 -5.56
C ALA A 106 1.18 -2.65 -5.28
N GLY A 107 2.00 -3.61 -5.67
CA GLY A 107 1.83 -4.98 -5.25
C GLY A 107 2.80 -5.93 -5.91
N ALA A 108 2.66 -7.21 -5.58
CA ALA A 108 3.57 -8.24 -6.04
C ALA A 108 3.44 -8.45 -7.56
N THR A 109 4.53 -8.88 -8.20
CA THR A 109 4.61 -9.17 -9.64
C THR A 109 3.46 -10.03 -10.21
N PRO A 110 2.89 -11.00 -9.47
CA PRO A 110 1.73 -11.76 -9.94
C PRO A 110 0.50 -10.91 -10.28
N PHE A 111 0.30 -9.75 -9.64
CA PHE A 111 -0.81 -8.86 -9.99
C PHE A 111 -0.66 -8.33 -11.43
N TRP A 112 0.55 -7.95 -11.82
CA TRP A 112 0.82 -7.40 -13.15
C TRP A 112 0.72 -8.42 -14.28
N SER A 113 1.06 -9.68 -13.99
CA SER A 113 0.95 -10.77 -14.98
C SER A 113 -0.48 -11.02 -15.43
N ASN A 114 -1.46 -10.69 -14.58
CA ASN A 114 -2.89 -10.89 -14.86
C ASN A 114 -3.55 -9.63 -15.48
N CYS A 115 -2.84 -8.51 -15.55
CA CYS A 115 -3.31 -7.26 -16.17
C CYS A 115 -2.77 -7.05 -17.60
N SER A 116 -1.70 -7.74 -17.98
CA SER A 116 -1.15 -7.68 -19.33
C SER A 116 -1.98 -8.54 -20.30
N PRO A 117 -2.16 -8.12 -21.56
CA PRO A 117 -2.70 -8.99 -22.59
C PRO A 117 -1.82 -10.26 -22.72
N PRO A 118 -2.39 -11.39 -23.17
CA PRO A 118 -1.63 -12.62 -23.37
C PRO A 118 -0.41 -12.32 -24.24
N ARG A 119 0.76 -12.84 -23.85
CA ARG A 119 2.07 -12.58 -24.50
C ARG A 119 2.13 -12.86 -26.02
N ASN A 120 1.09 -13.48 -26.59
CA ASN A 120 1.02 -13.89 -27.98
C ASN A 120 0.00 -13.09 -28.83
N GLU A 121 -0.64 -12.06 -28.28
CA GLU A 121 -1.48 -11.17 -29.08
C GLU A 121 -0.72 -9.90 -29.47
N PRO A 122 -0.69 -9.54 -30.76
CA PRO A 122 -0.07 -8.29 -31.18
C PRO A 122 -0.80 -7.12 -30.55
N MET A 123 -0.04 -6.21 -29.92
CA MET A 123 -0.57 -4.96 -29.39
C MET A 123 -1.20 -4.15 -30.53
N PRO A 124 -2.49 -3.79 -30.46
CA PRO A 124 -3.12 -2.99 -31.50
C PRO A 124 -2.38 -1.65 -31.67
N GLY A 125 -1.80 -1.43 -32.85
CA GLY A 125 -1.19 -0.14 -33.22
C GLY A 125 0.33 -0.03 -33.07
N TYR A 126 1.07 -1.09 -32.73
CA TYR A 126 2.54 -1.08 -32.76
C TYR A 126 3.06 -1.77 -34.03
N PRO A 127 3.91 -1.12 -34.87
CA PRO A 127 4.51 -1.80 -36.01
C PRO A 127 5.52 -2.85 -35.54
N THR A 128 5.52 -4.01 -36.21
CA THR A 128 6.48 -5.11 -36.04
C THR A 128 7.88 -4.74 -36.49
#